data_AF-A0A4U1H6Y9-F1
#
_entry.id   AF-A0A4U1H6Y9-F1
#
_cell.length_a   1.000
_cell.length_b   1.000
_cell.length_c   1.000
_cell.angle_alpha   90.00
_cell.angle_beta   90.00
_cell.angle_gamma   90.00
#
_symmetry.space_group_name_H-M   'P 1'
#
loop_
_entity.id
_entity.type
_entity.pdbx_description
1 polymer ?
#
loop_
_entity_poly.entity_id
_entity_poly.type
_entity_poly.pdbx_seq_one_letter_code
_entity_poly.pdbx_strand_id
1 'polypeptide(L)'
;GAVVYTAKVEAGANVVVFGLGGIGLNVIQGAKMVGADKIIGVDLNPGRVELAKQFGMTHFVNPKDVENVVDHIVQLTDGGADYSFE
;
A
#
# COMPACT_ATOMS: atom_id res chain seq x y z
N GLY A 1 1.75 -16.00 1.63
CA GLY A 1 2.26 -14.79 2.29
C GLY A 1 1.22 -14.19 3.21
N ALA A 2 1.60 -13.17 3.98
CA ALA A 2 0.76 -12.52 4.99
C ALA A 2 -0.58 -12.02 4.43
N VAL A 3 -0.59 -11.47 3.22
CA VAL A 3 -1.81 -10.95 2.55
C VAL A 3 -2.93 -12.01 2.48
N VAL A 4 -2.63 -13.19 1.96
CA VAL A 4 -3.67 -14.22 1.70
C VAL A 4 -3.97 -15.07 2.93
N TYR A 5 -2.95 -15.47 3.69
CA TYR A 5 -3.13 -16.48 4.75
C TYR A 5 -3.27 -15.90 6.15
N THR A 6 -2.68 -14.73 6.42
CA THR A 6 -2.70 -14.10 7.74
C THR A 6 -3.79 -13.04 7.80
N ALA A 7 -3.66 -11.99 6.99
CA ALA A 7 -4.60 -10.87 6.92
C ALA A 7 -5.90 -11.26 6.18
N LYS A 8 -5.82 -12.24 5.27
CA LYS A 8 -6.96 -12.69 4.44
C LYS A 8 -7.63 -11.51 3.72
N VAL A 9 -6.81 -10.68 3.08
CA VAL A 9 -7.26 -9.48 2.38
C VAL A 9 -8.31 -9.85 1.33
N GLU A 10 -9.42 -9.12 1.38
CA GLU A 10 -10.57 -9.32 0.50
C GLU A 10 -10.46 -8.46 -0.77
N ALA A 11 -11.12 -8.91 -1.84
CA ALA A 11 -11.21 -8.12 -3.06
C ALA A 11 -11.96 -6.80 -2.79
N GLY A 12 -11.48 -5.70 -3.37
CA GLY A 12 -12.01 -4.36 -3.14
C GLY A 12 -11.48 -3.65 -1.89
N ALA A 13 -10.69 -4.32 -1.04
CA ALA A 13 -10.11 -3.71 0.14
C ALA A 13 -9.06 -2.64 -0.21
N ASN A 14 -8.97 -1.60 0.62
CA ASN A 14 -7.90 -0.62 0.64
C ASN A 14 -6.73 -1.14 1.50
N VAL A 15 -5.54 -1.26 0.89
CA VAL A 15 -4.33 -1.77 1.54
C VAL A 15 -3.27 -0.69 1.60
N VAL A 16 -2.70 -0.48 2.78
CA VAL A 16 -1.54 0.40 2.99
C VAL A 16 -0.30 -0.43 3.32
N VAL A 17 0.82 -0.13 2.69
CA VAL A 17 2.11 -0.81 2.93
C VAL A 17 3.16 0.23 3.30
N PHE A 18 3.70 0.14 4.51
CA PHE A 18 4.80 0.98 4.98
C PHE A 18 6.13 0.31 4.64
N GLY A 19 6.94 1.00 3.83
CA GLY A 19 8.21 0.49 3.32
C GLY A 19 8.07 -0.29 2.00
N LEU A 20 8.80 0.16 0.97
CA LEU A 20 8.83 -0.41 -0.37
C LEU A 20 10.14 -1.16 -0.64
N GLY A 21 10.62 -1.86 0.39
CA GLY A 21 11.70 -2.85 0.28
C GLY A 21 11.22 -4.18 -0.32
N GLY A 22 12.08 -5.21 -0.31
CA GLY A 22 11.74 -6.51 -0.90
C GLY A 22 10.48 -7.17 -0.32
N ILE A 23 10.24 -7.01 0.98
CA ILE A 23 9.03 -7.54 1.64
C ILE A 23 7.79 -6.74 1.22
N GLY A 24 7.82 -5.41 1.37
CA GLY A 24 6.68 -4.56 1.01
C GLY A 24 6.26 -4.67 -0.45
N LEU A 25 7.21 -4.82 -1.38
CA LEU A 25 6.90 -5.10 -2.79
C LEU A 25 6.14 -6.42 -2.98
N ASN A 26 6.49 -7.47 -2.23
CA ASN A 26 5.74 -8.72 -2.27
C ASN A 26 4.35 -8.59 -1.62
N VAL A 27 4.19 -7.72 -0.62
CA VAL A 27 2.87 -7.38 -0.06
C VAL A 27 2.01 -6.69 -1.12
N ILE A 28 2.54 -5.69 -1.83
CA ILE A 28 1.86 -5.00 -2.93
C ILE A 28 1.41 -5.98 -4.01
N GLN A 29 2.30 -6.88 -4.42
CA GLN A 29 1.98 -7.89 -5.42
C GLN A 29 0.86 -8.82 -4.93
N GLY A 30 0.94 -9.28 -3.68
CA GLY A 30 -0.12 -10.07 -3.06
C GLY A 30 -1.46 -9.34 -3.03
N ALA A 31 -1.47 -8.06 -2.64
CA ALA A 31 -2.68 -7.23 -2.58
C ALA A 31 -3.31 -7.07 -3.98
N LYS A 32 -2.49 -6.87 -5.01
CA LYS A 32 -2.95 -6.82 -6.40
C LYS A 32 -3.57 -8.15 -6.83
N MET A 33 -2.93 -9.28 -6.49
CA MET A 33 -3.41 -10.62 -6.87
C MET A 33 -4.76 -10.98 -6.27
N VAL A 34 -5.08 -10.48 -5.07
CA VAL A 34 -6.39 -10.69 -4.43
C VAL A 34 -7.46 -9.69 -4.89
N GLY A 35 -7.09 -8.68 -5.70
CA GLY A 35 -8.01 -7.70 -6.24
C GLY A 35 -8.33 -6.55 -5.27
N ALA A 36 -7.38 -6.12 -4.43
CA ALA A 36 -7.50 -4.89 -3.64
C ALA A 36 -7.78 -3.66 -4.55
N ASP A 37 -8.57 -2.70 -4.05
CA ASP A 37 -8.92 -1.47 -4.79
C ASP A 37 -7.75 -0.47 -4.78
N LYS A 38 -7.52 0.18 -3.63
CA LYS A 38 -6.39 1.09 -3.45
C LYS A 38 -5.26 0.36 -2.75
N ILE A 39 -4.13 0.25 -3.42
CA ILE A 39 -2.86 -0.25 -2.87
C ILE A 39 -1.92 0.95 -2.72
N ILE A 40 -1.76 1.43 -1.50
CA ILE A 40 -1.03 2.65 -1.14
C ILE A 40 0.32 2.26 -0.55
N GLY A 41 1.40 2.66 -1.21
CA GLY A 41 2.76 2.49 -0.69
C GLY A 41 3.25 3.75 0.00
N VAL A 42 3.79 3.60 1.21
CA VAL A 42 4.39 4.69 1.99
C VAL A 42 5.90 4.47 2.09
N ASP A 43 6.72 5.35 1.50
CA ASP A 43 8.19 5.27 1.59
C ASP A 43 8.85 6.65 1.46
N LEU A 44 10.04 6.81 2.01
CA LEU A 44 10.84 8.04 1.90
C LEU A 44 11.59 8.15 0.56
N ASN A 45 11.77 7.04 -0.16
CA ASN A 45 12.55 6.96 -1.37
C ASN A 45 11.64 6.97 -2.62
N PRO A 46 11.50 8.11 -3.32
CA PRO A 46 10.71 8.19 -4.55
C PRO A 46 11.26 7.30 -5.68
N GLY A 47 12.54 6.87 -5.61
CA GLY A 47 13.12 5.91 -6.55
C GLY A 47 12.47 4.51 -6.49
N ARG A 48 11.63 4.22 -5.50
CA ARG A 48 10.86 2.96 -5.42
C ARG A 48 9.57 2.97 -6.25
N VAL A 49 9.09 4.14 -6.64
CA VAL A 49 7.75 4.32 -7.22
C VAL A 49 7.56 3.51 -8.49
N GLU A 50 8.52 3.56 -9.42
CA GLU A 50 8.40 2.88 -10.71
C GLU A 50 8.25 1.36 -10.52
N LEU A 51 9.14 0.76 -9.72
CA LEU A 51 9.09 -0.67 -9.43
C LEU A 51 7.83 -1.06 -8.65
N ALA A 52 7.45 -0.28 -7.64
CA ALA A 52 6.24 -0.55 -6.85
C ALA A 52 4.97 -0.50 -7.71
N LYS A 53 4.88 0.42 -8.68
CA LYS A 53 3.77 0.47 -9.65
C LYS A 53 3.72 -0.78 -10.53
N GLN A 54 4.86 -1.27 -11.01
CA GLN A 54 4.92 -2.54 -11.76
C GLN A 54 4.37 -3.71 -10.94
N PHE A 55 4.63 -3.72 -9.63
CA PHE A 55 4.16 -4.76 -8.71
C PHE A 55 2.68 -4.64 -8.35
N GLY A 56 2.04 -3.49 -8.60
CA GLY A 56 0.61 -3.26 -8.36
C GLY A 56 0.25 -2.06 -7.51
N MET A 57 1.22 -1.26 -7.08
CA MET A 57 0.95 -0.07 -6.30
C MET A 57 0.14 0.93 -7.13
N THR A 58 -0.91 1.47 -6.53
CA THR A 58 -1.82 2.44 -7.15
C THR A 58 -1.51 3.88 -6.74
N HIS A 59 -1.13 4.07 -5.47
CA HIS A 59 -0.85 5.37 -4.88
C HIS A 59 0.49 5.33 -4.13
N PHE A 60 1.23 6.42 -4.18
CA PHE A 60 2.48 6.59 -3.44
C PHE A 60 2.36 7.77 -2.49
N VAL A 61 2.80 7.58 -1.25
CA VAL A 61 2.87 8.64 -0.26
C VAL A 61 4.29 8.70 0.27
N ASN A 62 4.92 9.85 0.13
CA ASN A 62 6.17 10.15 0.81
C ASN A 62 5.86 10.96 2.06
N PRO A 63 6.19 10.46 3.27
CA PRO A 63 5.97 11.19 4.52
C PRO A 63 6.61 12.58 4.58
N LYS A 64 7.58 12.90 3.72
CA LYS A 64 8.19 14.24 3.63
C LYS A 64 7.38 15.25 2.81
N ASP A 65 6.48 14.76 1.97
CA ASP A 65 5.72 15.58 1.02
C ASP A 65 4.30 15.88 1.52
N VAL A 66 3.91 15.34 2.67
CA VAL A 66 2.60 15.52 3.31
C VAL A 66 2.77 15.93 4.77
N GLU A 67 1.89 16.80 5.26
CA GLU A 67 1.92 17.29 6.65
C GLU A 67 1.53 16.18 7.64
N ASN A 68 0.49 15.40 7.32
CA ASN A 68 0.04 14.26 8.10
C ASN A 68 -0.27 13.07 7.18
N VAL A 69 0.51 11.99 7.33
CA VAL A 69 0.37 10.77 6.52
C VAL A 69 -0.98 10.08 6.75
N VAL A 70 -1.46 10.05 7.99
CA VAL A 70 -2.72 9.38 8.36
C VAL A 70 -3.90 10.08 7.71
N ASP A 71 -3.99 11.41 7.88
CA ASP A 71 -5.08 12.20 7.30
C ASP A 71 -5.08 12.10 5.78
N HIS A 72 -3.90 12.14 5.16
CA HIS A 72 -3.75 11.99 3.72
C HIS A 72 -4.25 10.61 3.22
N ILE A 73 -3.93 9.53 3.93
CA ILE A 73 -4.42 8.18 3.60
C ILE A 73 -5.94 8.12 3.75
N VAL A 74 -6.51 8.67 4.83
CA VAL A 74 -7.97 8.69 5.05
C VAL A 74 -8.68 9.42 3.91
N GLN A 75 -8.15 10.56 3.46
CA GLN A 75 -8.68 11.31 2.32
C GLN A 75 -8.55 10.54 1.00
N LEU A 76 -7.43 9.85 0.76
CA LEU A 76 -7.23 9.03 -0.45
C LEU A 76 -8.18 7.84 -0.53
N THR A 77 -8.61 7.32 0.62
CA THR A 77 -9.39 6.07 0.73
C THR A 77 -10.87 6.31 1.00
N ASP A 78 -11.27 7.55 1.31
CA ASP A 78 -12.63 7.92 1.75
C ASP A 78 -13.10 7.12 3.00
N GLY A 79 -12.16 6.80 3.91
CA GLY A 79 -12.51 6.03 5.12
C GLY A 79 -11.34 5.38 5.86
N GLY A 80 -10.16 5.31 5.26
CA GLY A 80 -8.97 4.67 5.84
C GLY A 80 -8.59 3.35 5.17
N ALA A 81 -7.55 2.72 5.70
CA ALA A 81 -7.09 1.42 5.25
C ALA A 81 -7.91 0.30 5.90
N ASP A 82 -8.34 -0.69 5.11
CA ASP A 82 -8.90 -1.94 5.65
C ASP A 82 -7.79 -2.82 6.23
N TYR A 83 -6.59 -2.76 5.62
CA TYR A 83 -5.40 -3.47 6.07
C TYR A 83 -4.15 -2.60 5.97
N SER A 84 -3.28 -2.67 6.98
CA SER A 84 -1.95 -2.10 6.94
C SER A 84 -0.88 -3.18 7.16
N PHE A 85 0.27 -3.02 6.49
CA PHE A 85 1.44 -3.88 6.62
C PHE A 85 2.69 -3.02 6.88
N GLU A 86 3.57 -3.50 7.76
CA GLU A 86 4.87 -2.92 8.12
C GLU A 86 5.93 -4.04 8.15
#